data_AF-A0A2K3M3X4-F1
#
_entry.id   AF-A0A2K3M3X4-F1
#
_cell.length_a   1.000
_cell.length_b   1.000
_cell.length_c   1.000
_cell.angle_alpha   90.00
_cell.angle_beta   90.00
_cell.angle_gamma   90.00
#
_symmetry.space_group_name_H-M   'P 1'
#
loop_
_entity.id
_entity.type
_entity.pdbx_description
1 polymer ?
#
loop_
_entity_poly.entity_id
_entity_poly.type
_entity_poly.pdbx_seq_one_letter_code
_entity_poly.pdbx_strand_id
1 'polypeptide(L)'
;MTPKEAFRIISHKFHGKGPGKMKQEKRMKQYHEELKLKQMKSSDTPSLSVERMREAQALMKTPYLVISGHVKPGQTSDPKSGFATVEKDLPGGLTPMLGNQKAISHPM
;
A
#
# COMPACT_ATOMS: atom_id res chain seq x y z
N MET A 1 -13.93 24.14 -0.40
CA MET A 1 -13.28 24.94 0.66
C MET A 1 -13.96 24.62 1.97
N THR A 2 -13.20 24.11 2.94
CA THR A 2 -13.74 23.83 4.28
C THR A 2 -13.78 25.11 5.13
N PRO A 3 -14.65 25.22 6.15
CA PRO A 3 -14.65 26.37 7.06
C PRO A 3 -13.29 26.63 7.72
N LYS A 4 -12.54 25.56 8.00
CA LYS A 4 -11.16 25.62 8.53
C LYS A 4 -10.20 26.29 7.56
N GLU A 5 -10.35 26.07 6.25
CA GLU A 5 -9.51 26.71 5.24
C GLU A 5 -9.87 28.19 5.06
N ALA A 6 -11.16 28.52 5.11
CA ALA A 6 -11.62 29.90 5.07
C ALA A 6 -11.03 30.73 6.22
N PHE A 7 -11.11 30.23 7.46
CA PHE A 7 -10.49 30.88 8.62
C PHE A 7 -8.98 31.05 8.45
N ARG A 8 -8.28 30.03 7.92
CA ARG A 8 -6.83 30.11 7.70
C ARG A 8 -6.43 31.19 6.69
N ILE A 9 -7.23 31.39 5.63
CA ILE A 9 -6.99 32.45 4.65
C ILE A 9 -7.14 33.83 5.32
N ILE A 10 -8.23 34.02 6.08
CA ILE A 10 -8.49 35.27 6.80
C ILE A 10 -7.39 35.53 7.84
N SER A 11 -7.01 34.52 8.62
CA SER A 11 -5.95 34.60 9.63
C SER A 11 -4.59 34.99 9.02
N HIS A 12 -4.19 34.37 7.90
CA HIS A 12 -2.95 34.75 7.23
C HIS A 12 -3.01 36.17 6.65
N LYS A 13 -4.17 36.59 6.12
CA LYS A 13 -4.37 37.95 5.62
C LYS A 13 -4.30 38.98 6.75
N PHE A 14 -4.87 38.64 7.90
CA PHE A 14 -4.87 39.48 9.10
C PHE A 14 -3.48 39.61 9.72
N HIS A 15 -2.77 38.50 9.92
CA HIS A 15 -1.44 38.52 10.54
C HIS A 15 -0.29 38.82 9.56
N GLY A 16 -0.56 38.87 8.25
CA GLY A 16 0.46 39.07 7.21
C GLY A 16 1.48 37.94 7.08
N LYS A 17 1.32 36.84 7.84
CA LYS A 17 2.23 35.70 7.87
C LYS A 17 1.59 34.50 7.18
N GLY A 18 2.03 34.27 5.95
CA GLY A 18 1.59 33.14 5.16
C GLY A 18 2.29 31.82 5.51
N PRO A 19 1.86 30.72 4.90
CA PRO A 19 2.56 29.45 5.01
C PRO A 19 3.89 29.51 4.24
N GLY A 20 4.94 28.88 4.76
CA GLY A 20 6.23 28.79 4.06
C GLY A 20 6.16 27.97 2.75
N LYS A 21 7.18 28.12 1.90
CA LYS A 21 7.27 27.54 0.54
C LYS A 21 6.94 26.04 0.49
N MET A 22 7.59 25.23 1.31
CA MET A 22 7.34 23.77 1.36
C MET A 22 5.89 23.41 1.71
N LYS A 23 5.23 24.20 2.58
CA LYS A 23 3.84 23.95 2.97
C LYS A 23 2.86 24.33 1.86
N GLN A 24 3.23 25.31 1.03
CA GLN A 24 2.47 25.66 -0.18
C GLN A 24 2.65 24.57 -1.24
N GLU A 25 3.88 24.16 -1.52
CA GLU A 25 4.19 23.10 -2.49
C GLU A 25 3.50 21.78 -2.13
N LYS A 26 3.54 21.37 -0.85
CA LYS A 26 2.84 20.16 -0.40
C LYS A 26 1.33 20.26 -0.62
N ARG A 27 0.71 21.42 -0.32
CA ARG A 27 -0.73 21.62 -0.57
C ARG A 27 -1.03 21.58 -2.06
N MET A 28 -0.21 22.23 -2.89
CA MET A 28 -0.38 22.21 -4.34
C MET A 28 -0.26 20.78 -4.88
N LYS A 29 0.71 19.99 -4.42
CA LYS A 29 0.85 18.58 -4.81
C LYS A 29 -0.39 17.76 -4.44
N GLN A 30 -0.87 17.88 -3.20
CA GLN A 30 -2.08 17.20 -2.73
C GLN A 30 -3.30 17.57 -3.58
N TYR A 31 -3.45 18.86 -3.90
CA TYR A 31 -4.54 19.34 -4.76
C TYR A 31 -4.47 18.74 -6.18
N HIS A 32 -3.28 18.68 -6.78
CA HIS A 32 -3.11 18.06 -8.09
C HIS A 32 -3.35 16.55 -8.07
N GLU A 33 -2.94 15.87 -7.02
CA GLU A 33 -3.17 14.44 -6.82
C GLU A 33 -4.68 14.14 -6.66
N GLU A 34 -5.38 14.95 -5.86
CA GLU A 34 -6.84 14.85 -5.70
C GLU A 34 -7.59 15.15 -7.00
N LEU A 35 -7.17 16.19 -7.74
CA LEU A 35 -7.73 16.48 -9.06
C LEU A 35 -7.52 15.33 -10.03
N LYS A 36 -6.30 14.77 -10.08
CA LYS A 36 -5.98 13.62 -10.93
C LYS A 36 -6.85 12.43 -10.56
N LEU A 37 -6.98 12.13 -9.26
CA LEU A 37 -7.80 11.02 -8.77
C LEU A 37 -9.28 11.22 -9.13
N LYS A 38 -9.80 12.45 -9.03
CA LYS A 38 -11.19 12.77 -9.39
C LYS A 38 -11.45 12.71 -10.90
N GLN A 39 -10.43 12.98 -11.72
CA GLN A 39 -10.49 12.88 -13.18
C GLN A 39 -10.30 11.45 -13.69
N MET A 40 -9.68 10.57 -12.90
CA MET A 40 -9.50 9.16 -13.27
C MET A 40 -10.86 8.46 -13.37
N LYS A 41 -11.04 7.71 -14.47
CA LYS A 41 -12.20 6.83 -14.66
C LYS A 41 -12.05 5.61 -13.75
N SER A 42 -13.15 5.01 -13.32
CA SER A 42 -13.16 3.85 -12.39
C SER A 42 -12.36 2.64 -12.87
N SER A 43 -12.08 2.53 -14.17
CA SER A 43 -11.24 1.48 -14.77
C SER A 43 -9.75 1.79 -14.75
N ASP A 44 -9.36 3.04 -14.49
CA ASP A 44 -7.99 3.54 -14.64
C ASP A 44 -7.41 3.85 -13.26
N THR A 45 -7.47 2.88 -12.35
CA THR A 45 -6.69 2.94 -11.11
C THR A 45 -5.27 2.50 -11.42
N PRO A 46 -4.24 3.32 -11.12
CA PRO A 46 -2.86 3.05 -11.54
C PRO A 46 -2.27 1.77 -10.89
N SER A 47 -2.93 1.24 -9.86
CA SER A 47 -2.46 0.04 -9.16
C SER A 47 -2.82 -1.28 -9.85
N LEU A 48 -3.74 -1.30 -10.83
CA LEU A 48 -4.31 -2.54 -11.44
C LEU A 48 -4.78 -3.58 -10.39
N SER A 49 -4.95 -3.18 -9.14
CA SER A 49 -5.13 -4.11 -8.02
C SER A 49 -6.48 -4.82 -8.10
N VAL A 50 -7.53 -4.10 -8.50
CA VAL A 50 -8.87 -4.66 -8.68
C VAL A 50 -8.92 -5.68 -9.81
N GLU A 51 -8.23 -5.41 -10.92
CA GLU A 51 -8.15 -6.33 -12.06
C GLU A 51 -7.41 -7.61 -11.66
N ARG A 52 -6.25 -7.48 -11.02
CA ARG A 52 -5.50 -8.64 -10.50
C ARG A 52 -6.28 -9.44 -9.46
N MET A 53 -7.08 -8.80 -8.61
CA MET A 53 -7.97 -9.49 -7.67
C MET A 53 -9.05 -10.29 -8.40
N ARG A 54 -9.63 -9.74 -9.47
CA ARG A 54 -10.61 -10.44 -10.31
C ARG A 54 -9.97 -11.60 -11.07
N GLU A 55 -8.78 -11.42 -11.61
CA GLU A 55 -8.00 -12.50 -12.25
C GLU A 55 -7.72 -13.64 -11.26
N ALA A 56 -7.27 -13.32 -10.04
CA ALA A 56 -7.04 -14.32 -8.99
C ALA A 56 -8.33 -15.07 -8.62
N GLN A 57 -9.45 -14.37 -8.46
CA GLN A 57 -10.76 -15.00 -8.23
C GLN A 57 -11.18 -15.92 -9.38
N ALA A 58 -10.93 -15.51 -10.64
CA ALA A 58 -11.24 -16.32 -11.81
C ALA A 58 -10.36 -17.57 -11.93
N LEU A 59 -9.06 -17.44 -11.64
CA LEU A 59 -8.10 -18.56 -11.60
C LEU A 59 -8.44 -19.56 -10.50
N MET A 60 -8.70 -19.07 -9.28
CA MET A 60 -9.05 -19.90 -8.14
C MET A 60 -10.49 -20.42 -8.18
N LYS A 61 -11.34 -19.83 -9.04
CA LYS A 61 -12.77 -20.08 -9.15
C LYS A 61 -13.50 -19.87 -7.80
N THR A 62 -13.06 -18.89 -7.02
CA THR A 62 -13.67 -18.52 -5.74
C THR A 62 -14.22 -17.09 -5.80
N PRO A 63 -15.43 -16.83 -5.28
CA PRO A 63 -16.05 -15.50 -5.33
C PRO A 63 -15.42 -14.48 -4.37
N TYR A 64 -14.51 -14.93 -3.49
CA TYR A 64 -13.80 -14.10 -2.53
C TYR A 64 -12.29 -14.33 -2.64
N LEU A 65 -11.53 -13.32 -2.21
CA LEU A 65 -10.07 -13.38 -2.08
C LEU A 65 -9.71 -12.94 -0.66
N VAL A 66 -8.82 -13.69 0.02
CA VAL A 66 -8.41 -13.37 1.38
C VAL A 66 -7.13 -12.55 1.35
N ILE A 67 -7.24 -11.27 1.72
CA ILE A 67 -6.14 -10.28 1.71
C ILE A 67 -5.75 -9.98 3.16
N SER A 68 -5.34 -11.01 3.89
CA SER A 68 -4.86 -10.89 5.27
C SER A 68 -3.33 -10.96 5.27
N GLY A 69 -2.67 -10.03 5.97
CA GLY A 69 -1.22 -10.09 6.22
C GLY A 69 -0.78 -11.28 7.11
N HIS A 70 -1.73 -12.11 7.56
CA HIS A 70 -1.52 -13.34 8.30
C HIS A 70 -2.35 -14.45 7.68
N VAL A 71 -1.70 -15.41 7.02
CA VAL A 71 -2.38 -16.59 6.47
C VAL A 71 -2.76 -17.49 7.64
N LYS A 72 -4.05 -17.76 7.83
CA LYS A 72 -4.50 -18.75 8.82
C LYS A 72 -4.29 -20.16 8.24
N PRO A 73 -3.89 -21.16 9.05
CA PRO A 73 -3.81 -22.54 8.58
C PRO A 73 -5.18 -22.97 8.05
N GLY A 74 -5.23 -23.40 6.78
CA GLY A 74 -6.46 -23.75 6.06
C GLY A 74 -6.86 -22.78 4.92
N GLN A 75 -6.19 -21.63 4.78
CA GLN A 75 -6.39 -20.70 3.65
C GLN A 75 -5.29 -20.78 2.59
N THR A 76 -4.32 -21.69 2.76
CA THR A 76 -3.30 -22.00 1.76
C THR A 76 -3.78 -23.14 0.88
N SER A 77 -3.64 -22.99 -0.44
CA SER A 77 -3.87 -24.09 -1.40
C SER A 77 -2.76 -25.13 -1.37
N ASP A 78 -1.63 -24.83 -0.71
CA ASP A 78 -0.54 -25.76 -0.47
C ASP A 78 -0.44 -26.08 1.03
N PRO A 79 -0.82 -27.31 1.46
CA PRO A 79 -0.73 -27.72 2.85
C PRO A 79 0.71 -27.92 3.35
N LYS A 80 1.73 -27.81 2.49
CA LYS A 80 3.13 -28.15 2.82
C LYS A 80 4.06 -26.94 2.99
N SER A 81 3.82 -25.81 2.30
CA SER A 81 4.79 -24.70 2.28
C SER A 81 4.47 -23.51 3.19
N GLY A 82 3.23 -23.33 3.65
CA GLY A 82 2.87 -22.22 4.56
C GLY A 82 3.06 -20.80 4.00
N PHE A 83 3.49 -20.67 2.74
CA PHE A 83 3.56 -19.43 2.00
C PHE A 83 2.45 -19.39 0.94
N ALA A 84 1.92 -18.20 0.67
CA ALA A 84 1.08 -17.99 -0.51
C ALA A 84 1.97 -18.18 -1.74
N THR A 85 1.89 -19.34 -2.37
CA THR A 85 2.70 -19.74 -3.53
C THR A 85 2.69 -18.66 -4.60
N VAL A 86 3.76 -17.88 -4.67
CA VAL A 86 4.19 -17.19 -5.90
C VAL A 86 4.99 -18.23 -6.66
N GLU A 87 4.30 -19.05 -7.46
CA GLU A 87 4.98 -19.86 -8.47
C GLU A 87 5.48 -18.91 -9.56
N LYS A 88 6.81 -18.74 -9.63
CA LYS A 88 7.46 -18.14 -10.78
C LYS A 88 8.70 -18.97 -11.09
N ASP A 89 8.49 -20.02 -11.87
CA ASP A 89 9.57 -20.78 -12.48
C ASP A 89 10.36 -19.87 -13.45
N LEU A 90 11.47 -19.32 -12.96
CA LEU A 90 12.63 -18.97 -13.78
C LEU A 90 13.84 -19.73 -13.20
N PRO A 91 14.54 -20.55 -14.01
CA PRO A 91 15.71 -21.27 -13.54
C PRO A 91 16.90 -20.30 -13.48
N GLY A 92 17.11 -19.69 -12.31
CA GLY A 92 18.34 -18.94 -12.05
C GLY A 92 18.15 -17.79 -11.07
N GLY A 93 18.61 -17.97 -9.84
CA GLY A 93 19.05 -16.84 -9.01
C GLY A 93 18.72 -16.93 -7.52
N LEU A 94 19.77 -17.24 -6.75
CA LEU A 94 20.10 -16.65 -5.45
C LEU A 94 19.29 -17.13 -4.23
N THR A 95 19.93 -18.07 -3.52
CA THR A 95 19.81 -18.33 -2.08
C THR A 95 19.82 -17.04 -1.24
N PRO A 96 18.80 -16.77 -0.41
CA PRO A 96 18.95 -15.84 0.70
C PRO A 96 19.45 -16.60 1.94
N MET A 97 20.76 -16.52 2.21
CA MET A 97 21.31 -16.88 3.52
C MET A 97 20.97 -15.76 4.50
N LEU A 98 20.02 -15.99 5.42
CA LEU A 98 19.81 -15.09 6.56
C LEU A 98 19.47 -15.89 7.82
N GLY A 99 20.48 -16.10 8.66
CA GLY A 99 20.31 -16.81 9.93
C GLY A 99 21.49 -16.62 10.87
N ASN A 100 21.62 -15.42 11.46
CA ASN A 100 22.34 -15.28 12.73
C ASN A 100 21.30 -15.09 13.84
N GLN A 101 20.92 -16.20 14.47
CA GLN A 101 20.10 -16.21 15.67
C GLN A 101 20.95 -15.76 16.86
N LYS A 102 20.48 -14.73 17.56
CA LYS A 102 21.00 -14.32 18.86
C LYS A 102 20.27 -15.13 19.93
N ALA A 103 20.92 -16.15 20.50
CA ALA A 103 20.47 -16.81 21.72
C ALA A 103 21.38 -16.40 22.88
N ILE A 104 20.75 -16.03 23.99
CA ILE A 104 21.35 -15.53 25.25
C ILE A 104 21.30 -16.67 26.30
N SER A 105 22.23 -16.62 27.27
CA SER A 105 22.39 -17.38 28.56
C SER A 105 23.28 -18.64 28.51
N HIS A 106 24.55 -18.64 29.00
CA HIS A 106 25.15 -18.63 30.38
C HIS A 106 24.84 -19.89 31.24
N PRO A 107 25.67 -20.28 32.23
CA PRO A 107 27.14 -20.46 32.28
C PRO A 107 27.56 -21.83 32.89
N MET A 108 28.86 -22.15 32.92
CA MET A 108 29.58 -22.95 33.94
C MET A 108 31.08 -22.72 33.77
#